data_AF-A0A0S4KZL3-F1
#
_entry.id   AF-A0A0S4KZL3-F1
#
_cell.length_a   1.000
_cell.length_b   1.000
_cell.length_c   1.000
_cell.angle_alpha   90.00
_cell.angle_beta   90.00
_cell.angle_gamma   90.00
#
_symmetry.space_group_name_H-M   'P 1'
#
loop_
_entity.id
_entity.type
_entity.pdbx_description
1 polymer ?
#
loop_
_entity_poly.entity_id
_entity_poly.type
_entity_poly.pdbx_seq_one_letter_code
_entity_poly.pdbx_strand_id
1 'polypeptide(L)'
;MNSNIRRSAARRPAKRLLQHIRLFATDVDGVLTDAGMYYSESGDEWKKFNTRDGMGIKLLQKAGLITAIVTQERTRLVARRAEKLTIPEVHQGVTDKLSMIRDMASRYGLALDQVAYIGDDVNDLEALKAVGFSASPADGMPQVLQAVDYVCRKKGGEGAVREVVEMILEAQQPRRK
;
A
#
# COMPACT_ATOMS: atom_id res chain seq x y z
N MET A 1 37.00 6.17 11.62
CA MET A 1 35.96 5.22 12.07
C MET A 1 35.04 5.96 13.03
N ASN A 2 33.82 6.27 12.60
CA ASN A 2 32.69 6.59 13.49
C ASN A 2 31.40 6.51 12.66
N SER A 3 31.03 5.28 12.32
CA SER A 3 29.75 4.93 11.72
C SER A 3 28.67 4.95 12.79
N ASN A 4 28.20 6.13 13.18
CA ASN A 4 26.96 6.27 13.96
C ASN A 4 25.77 6.40 13.01
N ILE A 5 25.53 5.36 12.20
CA ILE A 5 24.22 5.15 11.57
C ILE A 5 23.34 4.57 12.66
N ARG A 6 22.74 5.43 13.48
CA ARG A 6 21.61 5.05 14.32
C ARG A 6 20.50 4.62 13.36
N ARG A 7 20.31 3.31 13.18
CA ARG A 7 19.09 2.73 12.62
C ARG A 7 17.94 3.23 13.49
N SER A 8 17.26 4.29 13.06
CA SER A 8 16.09 4.77 13.77
C SER A 8 15.01 3.72 13.56
N ALA A 9 14.60 3.03 14.63
CA ALA A 9 13.41 2.20 14.61
C ALA A 9 12.25 3.00 14.00
N ALA A 10 11.46 2.35 13.12
CA ALA A 10 10.34 2.98 12.43
C ALA A 10 9.51 3.84 13.39
N ARG A 11 9.61 5.17 13.23
CA ARG A 11 8.93 6.13 14.11
C ARG A 11 7.47 6.13 13.68
N ARG A 12 6.55 5.86 14.62
CA ARG A 12 5.11 5.89 14.29
C ARG A 12 4.75 7.27 13.70
N PRO A 13 4.02 7.31 12.58
CA PRO A 13 3.65 8.57 11.95
C PRO A 13 2.73 9.37 12.88
N ALA A 14 2.70 10.69 12.69
CA ALA A 14 1.82 11.55 13.47
C ALA A 14 0.36 11.15 13.23
N LYS A 15 -0.42 10.94 14.30
CA LYS A 15 -1.83 10.54 14.24
C LYS A 15 -2.65 11.39 13.25
N ARG A 16 -2.35 12.69 13.17
CA ARG A 16 -3.02 13.65 12.28
C ARG A 16 -2.94 13.26 10.79
N LEU A 17 -1.84 12.65 10.34
CA LEU A 17 -1.69 12.20 8.95
C LEU A 17 -2.68 11.09 8.60
N LEU A 18 -3.02 10.24 9.56
CA LEU A 18 -3.84 9.05 9.36
C LEU A 18 -5.35 9.29 9.57
N GLN A 19 -5.70 10.31 10.35
CA GLN A 19 -7.09 10.58 10.77
C GLN A 19 -8.04 10.96 9.64
N HIS A 20 -7.50 11.55 8.56
CA HIS A 20 -8.30 12.07 7.46
C HIS A 20 -8.31 11.17 6.22
N ILE A 21 -7.63 10.02 6.29
CA ILE A 21 -7.55 9.07 5.19
C ILE A 21 -8.94 8.50 4.87
N ARG A 22 -9.33 8.59 3.61
CA ARG A 22 -10.61 8.09 3.08
C ARG A 22 -10.42 7.06 1.97
N LEU A 23 -9.27 7.07 1.31
CA LEU A 23 -8.90 6.13 0.26
C LEU A 23 -7.56 5.47 0.60
N PHE A 24 -7.50 4.15 0.48
CA PHE A 24 -6.28 3.36 0.63
C PHE A 24 -5.97 2.65 -0.69
N ALA A 25 -4.88 3.04 -1.33
CA ALA A 25 -4.35 2.40 -2.52
C ALA A 25 -3.11 1.57 -2.17
N THR A 26 -2.89 0.49 -2.91
CA THR A 26 -1.71 -0.37 -2.77
C THR A 26 -1.19 -0.78 -4.13
N ASP A 27 0.13 -0.83 -4.27
CA ASP A 27 0.74 -1.67 -5.30
C ASP A 27 0.50 -3.16 -4.97
N VAL A 28 0.86 -4.05 -5.91
CA VAL A 28 0.75 -5.49 -5.75
C VAL A 28 2.11 -6.13 -5.45
N ASP A 29 3.08 -5.95 -6.32
CA ASP A 29 4.26 -6.81 -6.37
C ASP A 29 5.36 -6.23 -5.51
N GLY A 30 5.73 -6.94 -4.44
CA GLY A 30 6.60 -6.40 -3.40
C GLY A 30 5.83 -5.72 -2.27
N VAL A 31 4.51 -5.53 -2.42
CA VAL A 31 3.63 -4.99 -1.37
C VAL A 31 2.63 -6.03 -0.85
N LEU A 32 1.65 -6.42 -1.68
CA LEU A 32 0.69 -7.48 -1.37
C LEU A 32 1.30 -8.88 -1.54
N THR A 33 2.40 -8.97 -2.28
CA THR A 33 3.21 -10.15 -2.52
C THR A 33 4.65 -9.89 -2.06
N ASP A 34 5.46 -10.94 -2.05
CA ASP A 34 6.86 -10.95 -1.60
C ASP A 34 7.86 -10.56 -2.69
N ALA A 35 7.42 -9.81 -3.71
CA ALA A 35 8.14 -9.51 -4.96
C ALA A 35 8.54 -10.78 -5.77
N GLY A 36 8.09 -11.96 -5.35
CA GLY A 36 8.37 -13.22 -6.02
C GLY A 36 7.45 -13.44 -7.23
N MET A 37 8.06 -13.82 -8.35
CA MET A 37 7.37 -14.34 -9.53
C MET A 37 7.74 -15.80 -9.70
N TYR A 38 6.74 -16.67 -9.61
CA TYR A 38 6.93 -18.11 -9.74
C TYR A 38 6.50 -18.55 -11.14
N TYR A 39 7.40 -19.23 -11.85
CA TYR A 39 7.16 -19.75 -13.18
C TYR A 39 7.30 -21.28 -13.18
N SER A 40 6.46 -21.98 -13.95
CA SER A 40 6.67 -23.39 -14.27
C SER A 40 7.31 -23.55 -15.65
N GLU A 41 7.85 -24.74 -15.90
CA GLU A 41 8.30 -25.17 -17.23
C GLU A 41 7.18 -25.12 -18.29
N SER A 42 5.90 -25.14 -17.87
CA SER A 42 4.72 -25.00 -18.75
C SER A 42 4.30 -23.55 -19.01
N GLY A 43 4.96 -22.56 -18.39
CA GLY A 43 4.63 -21.14 -18.53
C GLY A 43 3.49 -20.65 -17.63
N ASP A 44 3.09 -21.43 -16.62
CA ASP A 44 2.15 -20.95 -15.61
C ASP A 44 2.84 -19.96 -14.66
N GLU A 45 2.08 -18.97 -14.20
CA GLU A 45 2.55 -17.92 -13.29
C GLU A 45 1.79 -17.99 -11.96
N TRP A 46 2.51 -17.81 -10.84
CA TRP A 46 1.92 -17.65 -9.52
C TRP A 46 2.46 -16.44 -8.77
N LYS A 47 1.63 -15.93 -7.87
CA LYS A 47 1.96 -14.92 -6.87
C LYS A 47 1.46 -15.36 -5.50
N LYS A 48 2.25 -15.13 -4.46
CA LYS A 48 1.88 -15.45 -3.07
C LYS A 48 1.30 -14.20 -2.38
N PHE A 49 0.00 -14.22 -2.11
CA PHE A 49 -0.67 -13.16 -1.34
C PHE A 49 -0.80 -13.53 0.15
N ASN A 50 -0.81 -12.52 1.02
CA ASN A 50 -1.02 -12.72 2.46
C ASN A 50 -2.51 -12.71 2.85
N THR A 51 -2.93 -13.61 3.74
CA THR A 51 -4.32 -13.64 4.26
C THR A 51 -4.60 -12.53 5.27
N ARG A 52 -3.60 -12.10 6.05
CA ARG A 52 -3.74 -11.02 7.03
C ARG A 52 -3.91 -9.66 6.35
N ASP A 53 -3.20 -9.43 5.25
CA ASP A 53 -3.37 -8.25 4.39
C ASP A 53 -4.77 -8.22 3.79
N GLY A 54 -5.25 -9.37 3.30
CA GLY A 54 -6.64 -9.51 2.82
C GLY A 54 -7.68 -9.14 3.88
N MET A 55 -7.50 -9.58 5.13
CA MET A 55 -8.37 -9.17 6.24
C MET A 55 -8.25 -7.67 6.54
N GLY A 56 -7.03 -7.10 6.47
CA GLY A 56 -6.82 -5.66 6.65
C GLY A 56 -7.64 -4.83 5.65
N ILE A 57 -7.58 -5.18 4.36
CA ILE A 57 -8.37 -4.53 3.31
C ILE A 57 -9.87 -4.61 3.62
N LYS A 58 -10.37 -5.77 4.07
CA LYS A 58 -11.79 -5.91 4.49
C LYS A 58 -12.15 -5.03 5.68
N LEU A 59 -11.24 -4.83 6.64
CA LEU A 59 -11.47 -3.95 7.79
C LEU A 59 -11.55 -2.48 7.36
N LEU A 60 -10.71 -2.04 6.43
CA LEU A 60 -10.80 -0.69 5.85
C LEU A 60 -12.16 -0.46 5.16
N GLN A 61 -12.59 -1.43 4.33
CA GLN A 61 -13.89 -1.38 3.68
C GLN A 61 -15.03 -1.29 4.69
N LYS A 62 -14.96 -2.08 5.78
CA LYS A 62 -15.97 -2.05 6.86
C LYS A 62 -15.98 -0.72 7.63
N ALA A 63 -14.85 -0.03 7.68
CA ALA A 63 -14.73 1.33 8.21
C ALA A 63 -15.16 2.43 7.21
N GLY A 64 -15.58 2.05 5.99
CA GLY A 64 -16.08 2.98 4.97
C GLY A 64 -14.98 3.65 4.14
N LEU A 65 -13.75 3.11 4.15
CA LEU A 65 -12.68 3.59 3.29
C LEU A 65 -12.76 2.90 1.92
N ILE A 66 -12.49 3.67 0.87
CA ILE A 66 -12.34 3.16 -0.49
C ILE A 66 -11.00 2.42 -0.55
N THR A 67 -11.00 1.19 -1.09
CA THR A 67 -9.76 0.44 -1.29
C THR A 67 -9.46 0.30 -2.77
N ALA A 68 -8.18 0.40 -3.13
CA ALA A 68 -7.74 0.38 -4.51
C ALA A 68 -6.47 -0.44 -4.72
N ILE A 69 -6.35 -1.06 -5.89
CA ILE A 69 -5.10 -1.63 -6.41
C ILE A 69 -4.66 -0.79 -7.61
N VAL A 70 -3.39 -0.39 -7.63
CA VAL A 70 -2.76 0.29 -8.77
C VAL A 70 -1.46 -0.42 -9.07
N THR A 71 -1.38 -1.09 -10.22
CA THR A 71 -0.21 -1.88 -10.60
C THR A 71 0.12 -1.73 -12.08
N GLN A 72 1.41 -1.84 -12.40
CA GLN A 72 1.90 -1.87 -13.76
C GLN A 72 1.59 -3.20 -14.46
N GLU A 73 1.50 -4.29 -13.70
CA GLU A 73 1.19 -5.60 -14.24
C GLU A 73 -0.27 -5.69 -14.70
N ARG A 74 -0.52 -6.52 -15.73
CA ARG A 74 -1.88 -6.83 -16.19
C ARG A 74 -2.05 -8.34 -16.24
N THR A 75 -2.49 -8.91 -15.12
CA THR A 75 -2.64 -10.37 -14.96
C THR A 75 -4.02 -10.75 -14.43
N ARG A 76 -4.47 -11.95 -14.81
CA ARG A 76 -5.71 -12.53 -14.26
C ARG A 76 -5.59 -12.84 -12.76
N LEU A 77 -4.38 -13.09 -12.26
CA LEU A 77 -4.08 -13.38 -10.86
C LEU A 77 -4.46 -12.21 -9.95
N VAL A 78 -4.05 -10.99 -10.34
CA VAL A 78 -4.40 -9.74 -9.65
C VAL A 78 -5.92 -9.52 -9.66
N ALA A 79 -6.55 -9.67 -10.82
CA ALA A 79 -8.00 -9.49 -10.97
C ALA A 79 -8.79 -10.44 -10.05
N ARG A 80 -8.46 -11.74 -10.04
CA ARG A 80 -9.10 -12.74 -9.16
C ARG A 80 -8.91 -12.42 -7.68
N ARG A 81 -7.72 -11.95 -7.30
CA ARG A 81 -7.45 -11.58 -5.90
C ARG A 81 -8.29 -10.36 -5.50
N ALA A 82 -8.37 -9.35 -6.36
CA ALA A 82 -9.15 -8.15 -6.13
C ALA A 82 -10.64 -8.46 -6.03
N GLU A 83 -11.16 -9.31 -6.92
CA GLU A 83 -12.55 -9.80 -6.90
C GLU A 83 -12.86 -10.53 -5.58
N LYS A 84 -12.00 -11.47 -5.16
CA LYS A 84 -12.14 -12.17 -3.87
C LYS A 84 -12.20 -11.20 -2.68
N LEU A 85 -11.46 -10.10 -2.75
CA LEU A 85 -11.43 -9.06 -1.73
C LEU A 85 -12.48 -7.96 -1.95
N THR A 86 -13.31 -8.06 -3.01
CA THR A 86 -14.30 -7.08 -3.44
C THR A 86 -13.72 -5.65 -3.43
N ILE A 87 -12.53 -5.48 -3.97
CA ILE A 87 -11.87 -4.18 -4.08
C ILE A 87 -12.53 -3.39 -5.22
N PRO A 88 -13.12 -2.21 -4.96
CA PRO A 88 -13.89 -1.47 -5.95
C PRO A 88 -13.05 -0.85 -7.07
N GLU A 89 -11.81 -0.45 -6.78
CA GLU A 89 -10.92 0.22 -7.72
C GLU A 89 -9.72 -0.68 -8.05
N VAL A 90 -9.65 -1.20 -9.28
CA VAL A 90 -8.58 -2.11 -9.72
C VAL A 90 -8.01 -1.62 -11.04
N HIS A 91 -6.82 -1.03 -10.98
CA HIS A 91 -6.17 -0.40 -12.13
C HIS A 91 -4.89 -1.17 -12.47
N GLN A 92 -4.91 -1.83 -13.62
CA GLN A 92 -3.82 -2.70 -14.12
C GLN A 92 -3.25 -2.18 -15.44
N GLY A 93 -1.93 -2.34 -15.64
CA GLY A 93 -1.24 -1.74 -16.79
C GLY A 93 -0.97 -0.26 -16.60
N VAL A 94 -0.89 0.22 -15.35
CA VAL A 94 -0.68 1.64 -15.03
C VAL A 94 0.80 1.95 -14.96
N THR A 95 1.28 2.80 -15.88
CA THR A 95 2.67 3.28 -15.90
C THR A 95 2.84 4.60 -15.14
N ASP A 96 1.84 5.48 -15.19
CA ASP A 96 1.79 6.71 -14.40
C ASP A 96 0.82 6.54 -13.22
N LYS A 97 1.36 6.02 -12.10
CA LYS A 97 0.57 5.74 -10.90
C LYS A 97 0.08 7.02 -10.21
N LEU A 98 0.84 8.12 -10.28
CA LEU A 98 0.45 9.40 -9.70
C LEU A 98 -0.78 9.98 -10.39
N SER A 99 -0.78 10.01 -11.72
CA SER A 99 -1.93 10.48 -12.48
C SER A 99 -3.17 9.61 -12.25
N MET A 100 -3.00 8.29 -12.19
CA MET A 100 -4.10 7.36 -11.87
C MET A 100 -4.68 7.61 -10.46
N ILE A 101 -3.82 7.79 -9.45
CA ILE A 101 -4.27 8.07 -8.07
C ILE A 101 -4.99 9.43 -7.99
N ARG A 102 -4.51 10.45 -8.69
CA ARG A 102 -5.17 11.77 -8.78
C ARG A 102 -6.56 11.67 -9.39
N ASP A 103 -6.67 11.01 -10.54
CA ASP A 103 -7.94 10.80 -11.22
C ASP A 103 -8.93 10.03 -10.33
N MET A 104 -8.47 8.94 -9.72
CA MET A 104 -9.26 8.17 -8.77
C MET A 104 -9.72 8.99 -7.57
N ALA A 105 -8.83 9.74 -6.91
CA ALA A 105 -9.19 10.62 -5.80
C ALA A 105 -10.24 11.66 -6.22
N SER A 106 -10.07 12.26 -7.42
CA SER A 106 -11.00 13.23 -7.99
C SER A 106 -12.39 12.64 -8.23
N ARG A 107 -12.52 11.40 -8.71
CA ARG A 107 -13.83 10.73 -8.88
C ARG A 107 -14.63 10.63 -7.58
N TYR A 108 -13.94 10.57 -6.45
CA TYR A 108 -14.55 10.52 -5.12
C TYR A 108 -14.61 11.88 -4.41
N GLY A 109 -14.19 12.97 -5.07
CA GLY A 109 -14.13 14.31 -4.47
C GLY A 109 -13.12 14.40 -3.32
N LEU A 110 -12.06 13.60 -3.35
CA LEU A 110 -11.02 13.57 -2.33
C LEU A 110 -9.79 14.38 -2.78
N ALA A 111 -9.19 15.10 -1.84
CA ALA A 111 -7.85 15.63 -2.01
C ALA A 111 -6.80 14.54 -1.76
N LEU A 112 -5.59 14.70 -2.32
CA LEU A 112 -4.52 13.71 -2.17
C LEU A 112 -4.08 13.55 -0.70
N ASP A 113 -4.27 14.56 0.14
CA ASP A 113 -4.01 14.48 1.58
C ASP A 113 -4.94 13.50 2.34
N GLN A 114 -6.02 13.06 1.69
CA GLN A 114 -6.95 12.03 2.17
C GLN A 114 -6.66 10.64 1.60
N VAL A 115 -5.58 10.49 0.84
CA VAL A 115 -5.15 9.23 0.23
C VAL A 115 -3.98 8.65 1.00
N ALA A 116 -4.07 7.36 1.31
CA ALA A 116 -2.93 6.56 1.73
C ALA A 116 -2.47 5.68 0.57
N TYR A 117 -1.15 5.63 0.32
CA TYR A 117 -0.56 4.74 -0.69
C TYR A 117 0.59 3.94 -0.11
N ILE A 118 0.65 2.65 -0.45
CA ILE A 118 1.77 1.78 -0.15
C ILE A 118 2.37 1.23 -1.44
N GLY A 119 3.68 1.40 -1.59
CA GLY A 119 4.49 1.03 -2.74
C GLY A 119 5.89 0.61 -2.27
N ASP A 120 6.69 0.00 -3.15
CA ASP A 120 8.00 -0.54 -2.79
C ASP A 120 9.10 -0.23 -3.80
N ASP A 121 8.80 0.22 -5.02
CA ASP A 121 9.80 0.46 -6.07
C ASP A 121 9.69 1.85 -6.74
N VAL A 122 10.61 2.14 -7.66
CA VAL A 122 10.80 3.45 -8.31
C VAL A 122 9.57 3.94 -9.07
N ASN A 123 8.73 3.03 -9.58
CA ASN A 123 7.49 3.37 -10.26
C ASN A 123 6.40 3.89 -9.29
N ASP A 124 6.62 3.78 -7.98
CA ASP A 124 5.74 4.31 -6.94
C ASP A 124 6.16 5.70 -6.43
N LEU A 125 7.42 6.09 -6.63
CA LEU A 125 8.04 7.23 -5.94
C LEU A 125 7.23 8.53 -6.05
N GLU A 126 6.79 8.88 -7.26
CA GLU A 126 6.06 10.13 -7.48
C GLU A 126 4.66 10.10 -6.88
N ALA A 127 4.01 8.93 -6.83
CA ALA A 127 2.75 8.74 -6.12
C ALA A 127 2.95 8.82 -4.60
N LEU A 128 3.96 8.13 -4.07
CA LEU A 128 4.27 8.10 -2.64
C LEU A 128 4.56 9.49 -2.08
N LYS A 129 5.33 10.32 -2.80
CA LYS A 129 5.62 11.70 -2.37
C LYS A 129 4.40 12.63 -2.39
N ALA A 130 3.35 12.29 -3.14
CA ALA A 130 2.24 13.20 -3.40
C ALA A 130 1.02 12.96 -2.51
N VAL A 131 0.85 11.76 -1.97
CA VAL A 131 -0.30 11.39 -1.13
C VAL A 131 -0.15 11.89 0.32
N GLY A 132 -1.25 11.96 1.05
CA GLY A 132 -1.28 12.44 2.44
C GLY A 132 -0.62 11.50 3.45
N PHE A 133 -0.56 10.21 3.12
CA PHE A 133 0.21 9.25 3.87
C PHE A 133 0.81 8.19 2.93
N SER A 134 2.12 8.03 3.00
CA SER A 134 2.86 7.04 2.22
C SER A 134 3.53 6.02 3.13
N ALA A 135 3.54 4.77 2.67
CA ALA A 135 4.25 3.71 3.35
C ALA A 135 5.01 2.82 2.37
N SER A 136 6.01 2.12 2.87
CA SER A 136 6.69 1.06 2.14
C SER A 136 6.88 -0.16 3.03
N PRO A 137 6.77 -1.39 2.48
CA PRO A 137 7.27 -2.60 3.12
C PRO A 137 8.75 -2.46 3.54
N ALA A 138 9.16 -3.23 4.55
CA ALA A 138 10.50 -3.17 5.13
C ALA A 138 11.64 -3.48 4.14
N ASP A 139 11.32 -4.21 3.08
CA ASP A 139 12.21 -4.66 2.02
C ASP A 139 12.01 -3.91 0.69
N GLY A 140 11.27 -2.79 0.70
CA GLY A 140 11.20 -1.90 -0.45
C GLY A 140 12.55 -1.28 -0.80
N MET A 141 12.65 -0.74 -2.01
CA MET A 141 13.90 -0.22 -2.55
C MET A 141 14.42 0.96 -1.72
N PRO A 142 15.75 1.10 -1.52
CA PRO A 142 16.30 2.10 -0.59
C PRO A 142 15.86 3.55 -0.85
N GLN A 143 15.64 3.91 -2.12
CA GLN A 143 15.15 5.24 -2.50
C GLN A 143 13.69 5.45 -2.06
N VAL A 144 12.87 4.41 -2.14
CA VAL A 144 11.47 4.41 -1.67
C VAL A 144 11.44 4.51 -0.15
N LEU A 145 12.25 3.72 0.55
CA LEU A 145 12.33 3.76 2.02
C LEU A 145 12.71 5.16 2.56
N GLN A 146 13.45 5.93 1.79
CA GLN A 146 13.83 7.31 2.13
C GLN A 146 12.75 8.35 1.81
N ALA A 147 11.80 8.02 0.94
CA ALA A 147 10.78 8.95 0.43
C ALA A 147 9.44 8.86 1.18
N VAL A 148 9.17 7.76 1.89
CA VAL A 148 7.87 7.51 2.53
C VAL A 148 7.76 8.04 3.96
N ASP A 149 6.54 8.33 4.40
CA ASP A 149 6.24 8.75 5.78
C ASP A 149 6.48 7.62 6.79
N TYR A 150 6.32 6.37 6.35
CA TYR A 150 6.49 5.20 7.21
C TYR A 150 7.09 3.99 6.49
N VAL A 151 8.17 3.46 7.04
CA VAL A 151 8.70 2.16 6.65
C VAL A 151 8.15 1.11 7.60
N CYS A 152 7.44 0.13 7.04
CA CYS A 152 6.88 -0.99 7.79
C CYS A 152 7.98 -1.81 8.48
N ARG A 153 7.59 -2.52 9.55
CA ARG A 153 8.43 -3.56 10.15
C ARG A 153 8.32 -4.86 9.38
N LYS A 154 7.17 -5.10 8.76
CA LYS A 154 6.90 -6.26 7.91
C LYS A 154 7.32 -6.04 6.47
N LYS A 155 7.70 -7.12 5.81
CA LYS A 155 8.02 -7.20 4.39
C LYS A 155 6.78 -7.31 3.50
N GLY A 156 6.98 -7.13 2.20
CA GLY A 156 6.00 -7.42 1.17
C GLY A 156 5.43 -8.83 1.30
N GLY A 157 4.11 -8.99 1.20
CA GLY A 157 3.45 -10.30 1.31
C GLY A 157 3.55 -10.97 2.68
N GLU A 158 4.11 -10.31 3.69
CA GLU A 158 4.26 -10.81 5.07
C GLU A 158 3.37 -10.09 6.10
N GLY A 159 2.50 -9.18 5.66
CA GLY A 159 1.62 -8.41 6.54
C GLY A 159 1.88 -6.90 6.54
N ALA A 160 2.69 -6.35 5.63
CA ALA A 160 2.99 -4.92 5.58
C ALA A 160 1.73 -4.07 5.36
N VAL A 161 0.83 -4.50 4.48
CA VAL A 161 -0.47 -3.81 4.27
C VAL A 161 -1.32 -3.86 5.54
N ARG A 162 -1.38 -5.00 6.22
CA ARG A 162 -2.09 -5.15 7.49
C ARG A 162 -1.53 -4.22 8.57
N GLU A 163 -0.22 -4.09 8.66
CA GLU A 163 0.45 -3.18 9.60
C GLU A 163 -0.02 -1.73 9.37
N VAL A 164 -0.05 -1.29 8.11
CA VAL A 164 -0.53 0.05 7.75
C VAL A 164 -2.02 0.24 8.04
N VAL A 165 -2.84 -0.75 7.67
CA VAL A 165 -4.29 -0.74 7.96
C VAL A 165 -4.55 -0.53 9.45
N GLU A 166 -3.85 -1.26 10.32
CA GLU A 166 -4.03 -1.15 11.77
C GLU A 166 -3.71 0.27 12.27
N MET A 167 -2.63 0.88 11.78
CA MET A 167 -2.31 2.26 12.14
C MET A 167 -3.41 3.25 11.72
N ILE A 168 -3.94 3.13 10.49
CA ILE A 168 -5.01 3.99 9.99
C ILE A 168 -6.26 3.84 10.86
N LEU A 169 -6.69 2.60 11.11
CA LEU A 169 -7.90 2.32 11.89
C LEU A 169 -7.74 2.76 13.35
N GLU A 170 -6.58 2.52 13.99
CA GLU A 170 -6.27 3.02 15.33
C GLU A 170 -6.34 4.55 15.39
N ALA A 171 -5.86 5.23 14.36
CA ALA A 171 -5.88 6.68 14.30
C ALA A 171 -7.31 7.24 14.19
N GLN A 172 -8.20 6.54 13.48
CA GLN A 172 -9.58 6.96 13.24
C GLN A 172 -10.57 6.53 14.33
N GLN A 173 -10.16 5.67 15.27
CA GLN A 173 -11.01 5.36 16.41
C GLN A 173 -11.28 6.61 17.27
N PRO A 174 -12.52 6.79 17.76
CA PRO A 174 -12.84 7.80 18.75
C PRO A 174 -11.94 7.59 19.97
N ARG A 175 -11.43 8.68 20.56
CA ARG A 175 -10.75 8.56 21.86
C ARG A 175 -11.75 7.93 22.84
N ARG A 176 -11.43 6.75 23.37
CA ARG A 176 -12.14 6.22 24.54
C ARG A 176 -11.99 7.25 25.65
N LYS A 177 -13.14 7.75 26.14
CA LYS A 177 -13.20 8.60 27.32
C LYS A 177 -12.76 7.80 28.54
#